data_AF-A0A8H5PJD7-F1
#
_entry.id   AF-A0A8H5PJD7-F1
#
_cell.length_a   1.000
_cell.length_b   1.000
_cell.length_c   1.000
_cell.angle_alpha   90.00
_cell.angle_beta   90.00
_cell.angle_gamma   90.00
#
_symmetry.space_group_name_H-M   'P 1'
#
loop_
_entity.id
_entity.type
_entity.pdbx_description
1 polymer ?
#
loop_
_entity_poly.entity_id
_entity_poly.type
_entity_poly.pdbx_seq_one_letter_code
_entity_poly.pdbx_strand_id
1 'polypeptide(L)'
;MLWHFVTYKKGVIRYILNDIVPFRTSGEILRDALIIIDISDQASAKRYRETRSWQTMKVPEDFTVEQLQILWRFFIRLVHFIEDYTSKATSVYPPRAYMGIPDVIDGSGSYFQGQRLENNAVKFTSLTSAERHRFFSAFVRHELLCKIFHPRNNYCGERIAMRRPLAKMCQESDWKILLSVHAYYTTVYGALFARGANSWLPDIPELSQTGEPPLSSVPREYGLLFPDNTFLNVREYEKDVDTNNRALAYVLPCFGLDCLTQILLYIRKAIWHELILKTWLRTLPFVSCYDWSLWTEELPNSLTETEFQSYSRPRTDQQGRDYNVINWGTSMTFSPGDRSHEWVKQVQLATYRQRAWGLFDDDRLYPKHAHHFPTFQELYRMETDFQEMGSRAKLERKHRRSQQWQDYWALDLPFPPTRRRENVANADADTIVRHLGPCVRFFGAQNEKLPDKLV
;
A
#
# COMPACT_ATOMS: atom_id res chain seq x y z
N MET A 1 22.46 32.16 -15.75
CA MET A 1 21.45 31.07 -15.68
C MET A 1 20.50 31.18 -14.48
N LEU A 2 20.97 31.46 -13.25
CA LEU A 2 20.07 31.62 -12.09
C LEU A 2 19.05 32.77 -12.23
N TRP A 3 19.44 33.90 -12.82
CA TRP A 3 18.56 35.07 -12.98
C TRP A 3 17.37 34.78 -13.91
N HIS A 4 17.59 34.07 -15.03
CA HIS A 4 16.51 33.61 -15.91
C HIS A 4 15.56 32.64 -15.19
N PHE A 5 16.06 31.73 -14.36
CA PHE A 5 15.19 30.83 -13.60
C PHE A 5 14.32 31.58 -12.58
N VAL A 6 14.85 32.62 -11.91
CA VAL A 6 14.07 33.46 -10.99
C VAL A 6 13.00 34.25 -11.74
N THR A 7 13.35 34.86 -12.88
CA THR A 7 12.42 35.66 -13.69
C THR A 7 11.30 34.82 -14.33
N TYR A 8 11.59 33.59 -14.76
CA TYR A 8 10.62 32.71 -15.42
C TYR A 8 10.08 31.59 -14.53
N LYS A 9 10.36 31.61 -13.22
CA LYS A 9 10.03 30.55 -12.27
C LYS A 9 8.58 30.08 -12.35
N LYS A 10 7.64 31.05 -12.42
CA LYS A 10 6.20 30.78 -12.54
C LYS A 10 5.88 29.95 -13.80
N GLY A 11 6.41 30.39 -14.95
CA GLY A 11 6.19 29.74 -16.23
C GLY A 11 6.79 28.34 -16.29
N VAL A 12 8.01 28.17 -15.78
CA VAL A 12 8.70 26.87 -15.77
C VAL A 12 7.96 25.85 -14.90
N ILE A 13 7.62 26.20 -13.66
CA ILE A 13 6.90 25.28 -12.76
C ILE A 13 5.53 24.95 -13.33
N ARG A 14 4.81 25.95 -13.88
CA ARG A 14 3.52 25.74 -14.52
C ARG A 14 3.61 24.77 -15.71
N TYR A 15 4.65 24.90 -16.53
CA TYR A 15 4.88 24.02 -17.67
C TYR A 15 5.13 22.57 -17.22
N ILE A 16 6.02 22.36 -16.25
CA ILE A 16 6.32 21.04 -15.68
C ILE A 16 5.06 20.42 -15.06
N LEU A 17 4.33 21.18 -14.24
CA LEU A 17 3.11 20.70 -13.62
C LEU A 17 2.04 20.31 -14.64
N ASN A 18 1.91 21.08 -15.72
CA ASN A 18 0.94 20.78 -16.77
C ASN A 18 1.32 19.54 -17.60
N ASP A 19 2.60 19.18 -17.66
CA ASP A 19 3.06 17.92 -18.26
C ASP A 19 2.74 16.71 -17.38
N ILE A 20 2.81 16.88 -16.05
CA ILE A 20 2.51 15.83 -15.07
C ILE A 20 0.99 15.66 -14.90
N VAL A 21 0.27 16.76 -14.64
CA VAL A 21 -1.19 16.83 -14.42
C VAL A 21 -1.75 17.94 -15.28
N PRO A 22 -2.31 17.63 -16.47
CA PRO A 22 -2.78 18.66 -17.40
C PRO A 22 -3.95 19.47 -16.83
N PHE A 23 -3.81 20.80 -16.77
CA PHE A 23 -4.77 21.66 -16.06
C PHE A 23 -6.16 21.68 -16.69
N ARG A 24 -6.26 21.44 -18.00
CA ARG A 24 -7.53 21.47 -18.73
C ARG A 24 -8.37 20.21 -18.52
N THR A 25 -7.74 19.07 -18.27
CA THR A 25 -8.41 17.76 -18.21
C THR A 25 -8.42 17.16 -16.81
N SER A 26 -7.61 17.69 -15.89
CA SER A 26 -7.43 17.15 -14.54
C SER A 26 -8.00 18.07 -13.46
N GLY A 27 -9.09 18.78 -13.76
CA GLY A 27 -9.72 19.74 -12.85
C GLY A 27 -10.11 19.13 -11.50
N GLU A 28 -10.60 17.89 -11.49
CA GLU A 28 -10.96 17.18 -10.26
C GLU A 28 -9.73 16.84 -9.40
N ILE A 29 -8.66 16.34 -10.03
CA ILE A 29 -7.39 16.01 -9.36
C ILE A 29 -6.78 17.27 -8.73
N LEU A 30 -6.77 18.39 -9.48
CA LEU A 30 -6.27 19.66 -8.97
C LEU A 30 -7.13 20.22 -7.84
N ARG A 31 -8.45 20.12 -7.95
CA ARG A 31 -9.38 20.53 -6.88
C ARG A 31 -9.09 19.73 -5.61
N ASP A 32 -8.99 18.42 -5.71
CA ASP A 32 -8.73 17.56 -4.56
C ASP A 32 -7.35 17.84 -3.94
N ALA A 33 -6.32 18.05 -4.77
CA ALA A 33 -4.99 18.46 -4.32
C ALA A 33 -5.00 19.80 -3.57
N LEU A 34 -5.74 20.80 -4.07
CA LEU A 34 -5.88 22.09 -3.40
C LEU A 34 -6.59 21.97 -2.05
N ILE A 35 -7.62 21.11 -1.96
CA ILE A 35 -8.30 20.85 -0.69
C ILE A 35 -7.34 20.18 0.30
N ILE A 36 -6.54 19.21 -0.14
CA ILE A 36 -5.52 18.57 0.70
C ILE A 36 -4.54 19.60 1.26
N ILE A 37 -4.10 20.55 0.42
CA ILE A 37 -3.18 21.62 0.81
C ILE A 37 -3.86 22.60 1.79
N ASP A 38 -5.15 22.89 1.62
CA ASP A 38 -5.91 23.77 2.52
C ASP A 38 -6.19 23.14 3.90
N ILE A 39 -6.30 21.81 3.97
CA ILE A 39 -6.48 21.07 5.22
C ILE A 39 -5.15 21.02 5.99
N SER A 40 -4.96 22.02 6.85
CA SER A 40 -3.78 22.21 7.70
C SER A 40 -3.98 21.75 9.14
N ASP A 41 -5.20 21.41 9.56
CA ASP A 41 -5.49 20.93 10.92
C ASP A 41 -6.79 20.10 11.00
N GLN A 42 -7.11 19.61 12.20
CA GLN A 42 -8.32 18.82 12.42
C GLN A 42 -9.62 19.65 12.31
N ALA A 43 -9.56 20.96 12.54
CA ALA A 43 -10.70 21.86 12.49
C ALA A 43 -11.12 22.15 11.04
N SER A 44 -10.15 22.41 10.16
CA SER A 44 -10.31 22.52 8.71
C SER A 44 -10.82 21.20 8.12
N ALA A 45 -10.26 20.05 8.50
CA ALA A 45 -10.79 18.74 8.10
C ALA A 45 -12.26 18.54 8.50
N LYS A 46 -12.61 18.90 9.75
CA LYS A 46 -13.99 18.85 10.26
C LYS A 46 -14.91 19.77 9.46
N ARG A 47 -14.47 21.00 9.16
CA ARG A 47 -15.22 21.95 8.31
C ARG A 47 -15.55 21.33 6.96
N TYR A 48 -14.56 20.80 6.23
CA TYR A 48 -14.80 20.16 4.93
C TYR A 48 -15.80 19.00 5.02
N ARG A 49 -15.77 18.22 6.10
CA ARG A 49 -16.72 17.12 6.34
C ARG A 49 -18.16 17.61 6.52
N GLU A 50 -18.34 18.66 7.32
CA GLU A 50 -19.66 19.19 7.71
C GLU A 50 -20.28 20.10 6.66
N THR A 51 -19.51 21.05 6.12
CA THR A 51 -20.00 22.05 5.15
C THR A 51 -20.04 21.51 3.73
N ARG A 52 -19.43 20.35 3.48
CA ARG A 52 -19.23 19.77 2.13
C ARG A 52 -18.56 20.75 1.16
N SER A 53 -17.71 21.63 1.67
CA SER A 53 -16.98 22.61 0.86
C SER A 53 -16.10 21.98 -0.24
N TRP A 54 -15.80 20.68 -0.13
CA TRP A 54 -15.12 19.92 -1.18
C TRP A 54 -15.91 19.85 -2.49
N GLN A 55 -17.25 19.98 -2.47
CA GLN A 55 -18.09 19.98 -3.67
C GLN A 55 -18.10 21.32 -4.40
N THR A 56 -17.87 22.41 -3.67
CA THR A 56 -18.04 23.78 -4.17
C THR A 56 -16.70 24.50 -4.43
N MET A 57 -15.58 23.86 -4.06
CA MET A 57 -14.23 24.36 -4.34
C MET A 57 -14.01 24.50 -5.85
N LYS A 58 -13.80 25.73 -6.31
CA LYS A 58 -13.42 26.03 -7.70
C LYS A 58 -11.90 26.07 -7.82
N VAL A 59 -11.38 25.45 -8.89
CA VAL A 59 -9.97 25.58 -9.24
C VAL A 59 -9.72 27.03 -9.71
N PRO A 60 -8.71 27.73 -9.15
CA PRO A 60 -8.37 29.08 -9.59
C PRO A 60 -8.01 29.12 -11.08
N GLU A 61 -8.40 30.20 -11.78
CA GLU A 61 -8.02 30.42 -13.18
C GLU A 61 -6.51 30.66 -13.33
N ASP A 62 -5.90 31.29 -12.32
CA ASP A 62 -4.45 31.47 -12.22
C ASP A 62 -3.95 31.10 -10.82
N PHE A 63 -2.74 30.55 -10.78
CA PHE A 63 -2.08 30.10 -9.56
C PHE A 63 -0.94 31.05 -9.19
N THR A 64 -0.77 31.28 -7.89
CA THR A 64 0.43 31.98 -7.41
C THR A 64 1.67 31.10 -7.53
N VAL A 65 2.85 31.70 -7.44
CA VAL A 65 4.13 30.98 -7.55
C VAL A 65 4.31 29.99 -6.38
N GLU A 66 3.77 30.34 -5.20
CA GLU A 66 3.79 29.53 -3.99
C GLU A 66 2.87 28.32 -4.14
N GLN A 67 1.64 28.52 -4.63
CA GLN A 67 0.69 27.44 -4.89
C GLN A 67 1.25 26.44 -5.89
N LEU A 68 1.85 26.92 -6.98
CA LEU A 68 2.51 26.07 -7.98
C LEU A 68 3.67 25.26 -7.37
N GLN A 69 4.48 25.86 -6.50
CA GLN A 69 5.56 25.13 -5.83
C GLN A 69 5.04 24.03 -4.91
N ILE A 70 3.99 24.32 -4.14
CA ILE A 70 3.38 23.35 -3.23
C ILE A 70 2.77 22.19 -4.03
N LEU A 71 2.00 22.48 -5.07
CA LEU A 71 1.42 21.48 -5.96
C LEU A 71 2.51 20.64 -6.62
N TRP A 72 3.58 21.26 -7.10
CA TRP A 72 4.70 20.56 -7.72
C TRP A 72 5.36 19.57 -6.76
N ARG A 73 5.67 20.00 -5.54
CA ARG A 73 6.21 19.09 -4.50
C ARG A 73 5.26 17.95 -4.17
N PHE A 74 3.97 18.26 -4.05
CA PHE A 74 2.95 17.25 -3.78
C PHE A 74 2.88 16.19 -4.89
N PHE A 75 2.81 16.60 -6.16
CA PHE A 75 2.70 15.67 -7.28
C PHE A 75 3.99 14.89 -7.53
N ILE A 76 5.18 15.49 -7.41
CA ILE A 76 6.45 14.76 -7.53
C ILE A 76 6.55 13.67 -6.47
N ARG A 77 6.16 13.98 -5.23
CA ARG A 77 6.13 12.99 -4.15
C ARG A 77 5.17 11.84 -4.48
N LEU A 78 3.99 12.14 -5.02
CA LEU A 78 3.05 11.11 -5.49
C LEU A 78 3.63 10.26 -6.62
N VAL A 79 4.35 10.87 -7.57
CA VAL A 79 5.01 10.16 -8.66
C VAL A 79 5.94 9.07 -8.12
N HIS A 80 6.77 9.37 -7.11
CA HIS A 80 7.66 8.35 -6.53
C HIS A 80 6.90 7.15 -5.94
N PHE A 81 5.77 7.38 -5.27
CA PHE A 81 4.93 6.30 -4.75
C PHE A 81 4.21 5.52 -5.88
N ILE A 82 3.78 6.20 -6.94
CA ILE A 82 3.18 5.54 -8.11
C ILE A 82 4.22 4.69 -8.83
N GLU A 83 5.44 5.18 -9.02
CA GLU A 83 6.55 4.43 -9.64
C GLU A 83 6.93 3.21 -8.80
N ASP A 84 7.00 3.34 -7.47
CA ASP A 84 7.24 2.20 -6.59
C ASP A 84 6.09 1.18 -6.66
N TYR A 85 4.84 1.63 -6.62
CA TYR A 85 3.67 0.75 -6.72
C TYR A 85 3.65 -0.01 -8.05
N THR A 86 3.82 0.70 -9.16
CA THR A 86 3.84 0.10 -10.50
C THR A 86 5.00 -0.89 -10.66
N SER A 87 6.19 -0.54 -10.21
CA SER A 87 7.37 -1.43 -10.25
C SER A 87 7.19 -2.70 -9.42
N LYS A 88 6.50 -2.62 -8.27
CA LYS A 88 6.18 -3.79 -7.43
C LYS A 88 5.06 -4.64 -8.05
N ALA A 89 4.02 -3.98 -8.55
CA ALA A 89 2.89 -4.61 -9.20
C ALA A 89 3.29 -5.44 -10.42
N THR A 90 4.24 -4.94 -11.21
CA THR A 90 4.73 -5.60 -12.43
C THR A 90 5.95 -6.48 -12.18
N SER A 91 6.41 -6.62 -10.94
CA SER A 91 7.53 -7.50 -10.60
C SER A 91 7.18 -8.96 -10.88
N VAL A 92 8.18 -9.75 -11.26
CA VAL A 92 8.05 -11.20 -11.45
C VAL A 92 7.49 -11.89 -10.20
N TYR A 93 7.91 -11.44 -9.02
CA TYR A 93 7.50 -12.04 -7.75
C TYR A 93 7.09 -10.96 -6.73
N PRO A 94 5.79 -10.57 -6.72
CA PRO A 94 5.28 -9.51 -5.85
C PRO A 94 5.55 -9.69 -4.37
N PRO A 95 5.40 -10.87 -3.74
CA PRO A 95 5.67 -11.02 -2.31
C PRO A 95 7.06 -10.51 -1.90
N ARG A 96 8.08 -10.77 -2.72
CA ARG A 96 9.44 -10.23 -2.54
C ARG A 96 9.48 -8.72 -2.79
N ALA A 97 8.95 -8.27 -3.92
CA ALA A 97 9.00 -6.85 -4.30
C ALA A 97 8.34 -5.94 -3.26
N TYR A 98 7.20 -6.38 -2.70
CA TYR A 98 6.44 -5.66 -1.70
C TYR A 98 7.08 -5.61 -0.30
N MET A 99 8.07 -6.47 -0.01
CA MET A 99 8.90 -6.30 1.19
C MET A 99 9.83 -5.08 1.10
N GLY A 100 10.07 -4.55 -0.10
CA GLY A 100 10.92 -3.37 -0.29
C GLY A 100 10.28 -2.09 0.22
N ILE A 101 11.05 -1.32 1.00
CA ILE A 101 10.68 0.03 1.44
C ILE A 101 11.04 1.01 0.31
N PRO A 102 10.10 1.86 -0.17
CA PRO A 102 10.38 2.83 -1.23
C PRO A 102 11.37 3.90 -0.77
N ASP A 103 12.32 4.24 -1.63
CA ASP A 103 13.14 5.44 -1.49
C ASP A 103 12.45 6.64 -2.15
N VAL A 104 11.63 7.33 -1.36
CA VAL A 104 10.82 8.46 -1.82
C VAL A 104 11.58 9.77 -1.97
N ILE A 105 12.85 9.84 -1.54
CA ILE A 105 13.68 11.04 -1.67
C ILE A 105 14.40 11.04 -3.01
N ASP A 106 15.17 9.99 -3.28
CA ASP A 106 16.02 9.95 -4.48
C ASP A 106 15.34 9.20 -5.64
N GLY A 107 14.19 8.56 -5.40
CA GLY A 107 13.49 7.76 -6.41
C GLY A 107 14.34 6.56 -6.87
N SER A 108 15.29 6.10 -6.05
CA SER A 108 16.29 5.11 -6.45
C SER A 108 15.75 3.67 -6.47
N GLY A 109 14.49 3.47 -6.08
CA GLY A 109 13.79 2.18 -6.06
C GLY A 109 13.42 1.74 -4.65
N SER A 110 13.26 0.44 -4.45
CA SER A 110 12.87 -0.15 -3.15
C SER A 110 14.03 -0.90 -2.51
N TYR A 111 14.11 -0.86 -1.17
CA TYR A 111 15.20 -1.48 -0.40
C TYR A 111 14.66 -2.39 0.70
N PHE A 112 15.33 -3.52 0.93
CA PHE A 112 15.09 -4.39 2.07
C PHE A 112 16.39 -4.63 2.83
N GLN A 113 16.41 -4.36 4.14
CA GLN A 113 17.60 -4.50 4.98
C GLN A 113 18.90 -3.87 4.41
N GLY A 114 18.76 -2.73 3.72
CA GLY A 114 19.89 -2.02 3.10
C GLY A 114 20.28 -2.53 1.70
N GLN A 115 19.74 -3.67 1.26
CA GLN A 115 19.90 -4.17 -0.09
C GLN A 115 18.84 -3.57 -1.02
N ARG A 116 19.27 -3.06 -2.17
CA ARG A 116 18.34 -2.63 -3.24
C ARG A 116 17.70 -3.86 -3.86
N LEU A 117 16.37 -3.84 -3.99
CA LEU A 117 15.65 -4.90 -4.69
C LEU A 117 15.73 -4.67 -6.19
N GLU A 118 16.18 -5.69 -6.93
CA GLU A 118 16.22 -5.71 -8.39
C GLU A 118 14.81 -5.94 -8.94
N ASN A 119 14.00 -4.88 -8.95
CA ASN A 119 12.72 -4.85 -9.64
C ASN A 119 12.87 -4.07 -10.95
N ASN A 120 12.15 -4.48 -12.00
CA ASN A 120 12.07 -3.71 -13.23
C ASN A 120 11.38 -2.36 -12.95
N ALA A 121 12.17 -1.31 -12.83
CA ALA A 121 11.66 0.02 -12.50
C ALA A 121 10.75 0.55 -13.62
N VAL A 122 9.47 0.71 -13.29
CA VAL A 122 8.47 1.31 -14.18
C VAL A 122 8.44 2.80 -13.91
N LYS A 123 8.90 3.59 -14.88
CA LYS A 123 8.86 5.06 -14.79
C LYS A 123 7.46 5.57 -15.06
N PHE A 124 7.08 6.65 -14.40
CA PHE A 124 5.78 7.29 -14.56
C PHE A 124 5.51 7.72 -16.01
N THR A 125 6.56 8.13 -16.73
CA THR A 125 6.48 8.51 -18.15
C THR A 125 6.22 7.32 -19.09
N SER A 126 6.35 6.08 -18.62
CA SER A 126 6.03 4.87 -19.40
C SER A 126 4.55 4.47 -19.33
N LEU A 127 3.77 5.15 -18.49
CA LEU A 127 2.33 4.97 -18.36
C LEU A 127 1.58 5.74 -19.43
N THR A 128 0.46 5.20 -19.92
CA THR A 128 -0.43 5.91 -20.83
C THR A 128 -1.03 7.14 -20.14
N SER A 129 -1.55 8.10 -20.89
CA SER A 129 -2.23 9.26 -20.28
C SER A 129 -3.45 8.87 -19.45
N ALA A 130 -4.16 7.80 -19.84
CA ALA A 130 -5.30 7.28 -19.10
C ALA A 130 -4.86 6.61 -17.78
N GLU A 131 -3.81 5.79 -17.82
CA GLU A 131 -3.20 5.20 -16.62
C GLU A 131 -2.72 6.28 -15.65
N ARG A 132 -1.94 7.26 -16.13
CA ARG A 132 -1.44 8.38 -15.31
C ARG A 132 -2.59 9.12 -14.62
N HIS A 133 -3.67 9.39 -15.35
CA HIS A 133 -4.86 10.03 -14.79
C HIS A 133 -5.52 9.18 -13.71
N ARG A 134 -5.70 7.86 -13.93
CA ARG A 134 -6.30 6.95 -12.93
C ARG A 134 -5.44 6.83 -11.68
N PHE A 135 -4.12 6.66 -11.82
CA PHE A 135 -3.21 6.63 -10.68
C PHE A 135 -3.28 7.93 -9.88
N PHE A 136 -3.14 9.10 -10.52
CA PHE A 136 -3.26 10.35 -9.78
C PHE A 136 -4.62 10.56 -9.15
N SER A 137 -5.72 10.31 -9.88
CA SER A 137 -7.06 10.43 -9.33
C SER A 137 -7.24 9.56 -8.09
N ALA A 138 -6.74 8.32 -8.11
CA ALA A 138 -6.86 7.40 -7.00
C ALA A 138 -6.00 7.79 -5.79
N PHE A 139 -4.73 8.13 -6.02
CA PHE A 139 -3.80 8.54 -4.97
C PHE A 139 -4.20 9.87 -4.31
N VAL A 140 -4.60 10.86 -5.11
CA VAL A 140 -5.06 12.15 -4.59
C VAL A 140 -6.38 11.97 -3.84
N ARG A 141 -7.33 11.19 -4.36
CA ARG A 141 -8.59 10.91 -3.66
C ARG A 141 -8.36 10.15 -2.36
N HIS A 142 -7.46 9.17 -2.34
CA HIS A 142 -7.06 8.47 -1.12
C HIS A 142 -6.52 9.42 -0.07
N GLU A 143 -5.58 10.29 -0.45
CA GLU A 143 -5.00 11.28 0.47
C GLU A 143 -6.06 12.26 0.98
N LEU A 144 -6.96 12.72 0.13
CA LEU A 144 -8.07 13.59 0.50
C LEU A 144 -8.95 12.93 1.57
N LEU A 145 -9.28 11.65 1.40
CA LEU A 145 -10.08 10.89 2.37
C LEU A 145 -9.32 10.69 3.68
N CYS A 146 -8.02 10.42 3.64
CA CYS A 146 -7.16 10.37 4.83
C CYS A 146 -7.12 11.70 5.59
N LYS A 147 -7.14 12.84 4.91
CA LYS A 147 -7.16 14.18 5.53
C LYS A 147 -8.52 14.51 6.14
N ILE A 148 -9.62 14.30 5.40
CA ILE A 148 -10.99 14.64 5.86
C ILE A 148 -11.47 13.67 6.93
N PHE A 149 -11.22 12.38 6.74
CA PHE A 149 -11.64 11.28 7.61
C PHE A 149 -10.47 10.70 8.39
N HIS A 150 -9.55 11.58 8.80
CA HIS A 150 -8.43 11.24 9.66
C HIS A 150 -8.90 10.36 10.83
N PRO A 151 -8.18 9.27 11.16
CA PRO A 151 -8.56 8.37 12.23
C PRO A 151 -8.86 9.14 13.51
N ARG A 152 -10.00 8.83 14.14
CA ARG A 152 -10.40 9.40 15.44
C ARG A 152 -10.86 8.29 16.37
N ASN A 153 -10.74 8.56 17.67
CA ASN A 153 -11.21 7.66 18.71
C ASN A 153 -12.72 7.41 18.53
N ASN A 154 -13.11 6.14 18.56
CA ASN A 154 -14.39 5.64 18.08
C ASN A 154 -15.50 5.93 19.10
N TYR A 155 -16.15 7.08 18.92
CA TYR A 155 -17.48 7.29 19.49
C TYR A 155 -18.51 6.93 18.41
N CYS A 156 -19.50 6.08 18.69
CA CYS A 156 -20.48 5.60 17.68
C CYS A 156 -21.10 6.72 16.82
N GLY A 157 -21.22 7.94 17.34
CA GLY A 157 -21.67 9.12 16.58
C GLY A 157 -20.75 9.51 15.41
N GLU A 158 -19.44 9.33 15.53
CA GLU A 158 -18.45 9.66 14.48
C GLU A 158 -18.59 8.75 13.25
N ARG A 159 -18.81 7.44 13.44
CA ARG A 159 -19.04 6.51 12.32
C ARG A 159 -20.27 6.89 11.50
N ILE A 160 -21.38 7.17 12.17
CA ILE A 160 -22.63 7.58 11.52
C ILE A 160 -22.45 8.92 10.80
N ALA A 161 -21.75 9.87 11.43
CA ALA A 161 -21.45 11.18 10.83
C ALA A 161 -20.53 11.08 9.60
N MET A 162 -19.64 10.10 9.55
CA MET A 162 -18.72 9.85 8.43
C MET A 162 -19.40 9.19 7.22
N ARG A 163 -20.31 8.23 7.46
CA ARG A 163 -20.85 7.35 6.40
C ARG A 163 -21.53 8.11 5.26
N ARG A 164 -22.36 9.12 5.57
CA ARG A 164 -23.10 9.88 4.54
C ARG A 164 -22.17 10.78 3.69
N PRO A 165 -21.28 11.61 4.26
CA PRO A 165 -20.28 12.34 3.48
C PRO A 165 -19.38 11.44 2.64
N LEU A 166 -18.88 10.34 3.22
CA LEU A 166 -18.01 9.40 2.52
C LEU A 166 -18.70 8.77 1.31
N ALA A 167 -19.92 8.26 1.47
CA ALA A 167 -20.68 7.66 0.38
C ALA A 167 -20.86 8.64 -0.80
N LYS A 168 -21.06 9.93 -0.52
CA LYS A 168 -21.14 10.97 -1.56
C LYS A 168 -19.80 11.24 -2.24
N MET A 169 -18.71 11.30 -1.48
CA MET A 169 -17.36 11.49 -2.04
C MET A 169 -16.92 10.30 -2.92
N CYS A 170 -17.40 9.10 -2.60
CA CYS A 170 -17.10 7.89 -3.35
C CYS A 170 -18.11 7.57 -4.46
N GLN A 171 -19.22 8.31 -4.57
CA GLN A 171 -20.28 8.04 -5.55
C GLN A 171 -19.79 8.15 -7.00
N GLU A 172 -18.86 9.07 -7.25
CA GLU A 172 -18.25 9.30 -8.57
C GLU A 172 -16.89 8.61 -8.71
N SER A 173 -16.36 8.01 -7.64
CA SER A 173 -15.04 7.38 -7.63
C SER A 173 -15.16 5.87 -7.81
N ASP A 174 -14.26 5.27 -8.59
CA ASP A 174 -14.09 3.82 -8.56
C ASP A 174 -13.44 3.42 -7.24
N TRP A 175 -14.26 3.09 -6.24
CA TRP A 175 -13.83 2.66 -4.93
C TRP A 175 -12.91 1.42 -4.98
N LYS A 176 -12.98 0.60 -6.04
CA LYS A 176 -12.12 -0.58 -6.21
C LYS A 176 -10.69 -0.17 -6.49
N ILE A 177 -10.52 0.85 -7.34
CA ILE A 177 -9.22 1.47 -7.62
C ILE A 177 -8.69 2.15 -6.35
N LEU A 178 -9.54 2.92 -5.66
CA LEU A 178 -9.19 3.56 -4.40
C LEU A 178 -8.68 2.57 -3.35
N LEU A 179 -9.36 1.42 -3.20
CA LEU A 179 -8.92 0.36 -2.29
C LEU A 179 -7.65 -0.37 -2.76
N SER A 180 -7.32 -0.32 -4.05
CA SER A 180 -6.04 -0.81 -4.57
C SER A 180 -4.89 0.07 -4.09
N VAL A 181 -5.06 1.40 -4.15
CA VAL A 181 -4.10 2.36 -3.57
C VAL A 181 -4.01 2.21 -2.04
N HIS A 182 -5.15 2.05 -1.35
CA HIS A 182 -5.11 1.78 0.08
C HIS A 182 -4.31 0.51 0.39
N ALA A 183 -4.54 -0.59 -0.34
CA ALA A 183 -3.78 -1.82 -0.19
C ALA A 183 -2.27 -1.60 -0.44
N TYR A 184 -1.89 -0.79 -1.43
CA TYR A 184 -0.50 -0.39 -1.62
C TYR A 184 0.08 0.29 -0.37
N TYR A 185 -0.59 1.29 0.20
CA TYR A 185 -0.13 1.95 1.43
C TYR A 185 0.00 0.95 2.57
N THR A 186 -0.98 0.05 2.74
CA THR A 186 -0.92 -1.06 3.70
C THR A 186 0.34 -1.90 3.49
N THR A 187 0.71 -2.22 2.26
CA THR A 187 1.93 -3.00 1.98
C THR A 187 3.23 -2.24 2.25
N VAL A 188 3.26 -0.90 2.10
CA VAL A 188 4.45 -0.12 2.50
C VAL A 188 4.67 -0.22 4.01
N TYR A 189 3.60 -0.15 4.82
CA TYR A 189 3.71 -0.46 6.25
C TYR A 189 4.05 -1.93 6.51
N GLY A 190 3.57 -2.86 5.67
CA GLY A 190 3.98 -4.27 5.70
C GLY A 190 5.48 -4.48 5.50
N ALA A 191 6.11 -3.73 4.59
CA ALA A 191 7.56 -3.72 4.43
C ALA A 191 8.28 -3.25 5.72
N LEU A 192 7.72 -2.24 6.40
CA LEU A 192 8.23 -1.80 7.70
C LEU A 192 8.11 -2.90 8.76
N PHE A 193 7.00 -3.62 8.79
CA PHE A 193 6.81 -4.74 9.71
C PHE A 193 7.75 -5.90 9.39
N ALA A 194 7.91 -6.27 8.12
CA ALA A 194 8.86 -7.31 7.70
C ALA A 194 10.29 -6.97 8.15
N ARG A 195 10.71 -5.70 8.00
CA ARG A 195 11.99 -5.23 8.50
C ARG A 195 12.08 -5.29 10.03
N GLY A 196 11.05 -4.83 10.74
CA GLY A 196 11.02 -4.86 12.22
C GLY A 196 10.94 -6.27 12.81
N ALA A 197 10.45 -7.24 12.04
CA ALA A 197 10.35 -8.65 12.41
C ALA A 197 11.62 -9.45 12.08
N ASN A 198 12.62 -8.82 11.45
CA ASN A 198 13.78 -9.50 10.86
C ASN A 198 13.33 -10.67 9.95
N SER A 199 12.43 -10.34 9.02
CA SER A 199 11.89 -11.31 8.06
C SER A 199 12.93 -11.71 7.02
N TRP A 200 12.81 -12.94 6.55
CA TRP A 200 13.58 -13.45 5.43
C TRP A 200 13.10 -12.86 4.12
N LEU A 201 14.05 -12.45 3.27
CA LEU A 201 13.76 -12.02 1.90
C LEU A 201 13.78 -13.23 0.95
N PRO A 202 12.63 -13.65 0.40
CA PRO A 202 12.55 -14.87 -0.41
C PRO A 202 13.17 -14.67 -1.79
N ASP A 203 13.90 -15.67 -2.28
CA ASP A 203 14.38 -15.70 -3.67
C ASP A 203 13.23 -15.76 -4.68
N ILE A 204 13.49 -15.35 -5.92
CA ILE A 204 12.52 -15.43 -7.02
C ILE A 204 12.41 -16.90 -7.46
N PRO A 205 11.26 -17.57 -7.32
CA PRO A 205 11.10 -18.97 -7.71
C PRO A 205 11.39 -19.19 -9.21
N GLU A 206 12.00 -20.32 -9.57
CA GLU A 206 12.32 -20.67 -10.97
C GLU A 206 11.07 -20.67 -11.87
N LEU A 207 9.94 -21.17 -11.34
CA LEU A 207 8.64 -21.14 -12.03
C LEU A 207 8.22 -19.72 -12.43
N SER A 208 8.53 -18.72 -11.60
CA SER A 208 8.25 -17.33 -11.90
C SER A 208 9.20 -16.76 -12.97
N GLN A 209 10.37 -17.36 -13.17
CA GLN A 209 11.38 -16.92 -14.14
C GLN A 209 11.19 -17.55 -15.52
N THR A 210 10.82 -18.82 -15.62
CA THR A 210 10.75 -19.57 -16.89
C THR A 210 9.33 -19.77 -17.41
N GLY A 211 8.31 -19.69 -16.55
CA GLY A 211 6.91 -19.90 -16.93
C GLY A 211 6.56 -21.35 -17.29
N GLU A 212 7.51 -22.29 -17.24
CA GLU A 212 7.29 -23.71 -17.43
C GLU A 212 7.25 -24.44 -16.07
N PRO A 213 6.29 -25.34 -15.83
CA PRO A 213 6.30 -26.17 -14.63
C PRO A 213 7.60 -26.99 -14.61
N PRO A 214 8.35 -27.01 -13.49
CA PRO A 214 9.60 -27.74 -13.45
C PRO A 214 9.34 -29.24 -13.69
N LEU A 215 10.11 -29.84 -14.60
CA LEU A 215 10.15 -31.29 -14.88
C LEU A 215 10.53 -32.13 -13.65
N SER A 216 10.92 -31.49 -12.55
CA SER A 216 11.27 -32.08 -11.27
C SER A 216 10.65 -31.22 -10.15
N SER A 217 9.63 -31.75 -9.49
CA SER A 217 8.98 -31.14 -8.35
C SER A 217 9.84 -31.26 -7.11
N VAL A 218 10.83 -30.38 -6.96
CA VAL A 218 11.37 -30.08 -5.64
C VAL A 218 11.34 -28.56 -5.49
N PRO A 219 10.31 -27.98 -4.85
CA PRO A 219 10.44 -26.63 -4.32
C PRO A 219 11.69 -26.63 -3.45
N ARG A 220 12.52 -25.58 -3.48
CA ARG A 220 13.46 -25.37 -2.37
C ARG A 220 12.65 -25.54 -1.09
N GLU A 221 12.98 -26.53 -0.26
CA GLU A 221 12.09 -27.11 0.76
C GLU A 221 11.51 -26.05 1.74
N TYR A 222 12.09 -24.84 1.75
CA TYR A 222 11.84 -23.75 2.69
C TYR A 222 11.32 -22.42 2.08
N GLY A 223 10.78 -22.41 0.85
CA GLY A 223 10.12 -21.22 0.27
C GLY A 223 8.85 -20.76 1.02
N LEU A 224 8.32 -19.57 0.73
CA LEU A 224 7.05 -19.10 1.35
C LEU A 224 5.89 -20.07 1.05
N LEU A 225 4.98 -20.23 2.02
CA LEU A 225 3.77 -21.05 1.88
C LEU A 225 2.53 -20.20 1.58
N PHE A 226 1.47 -20.85 1.09
CA PHE A 226 0.20 -20.19 0.82
C PHE A 226 -0.40 -19.50 2.06
N PRO A 227 -0.99 -18.29 1.92
CA PRO A 227 -0.97 -17.41 0.74
C PRO A 227 0.24 -16.48 0.65
N ASP A 228 1.24 -16.57 1.54
CA ASP A 228 2.39 -15.65 1.57
C ASP A 228 3.25 -15.72 0.29
N ASN A 229 3.14 -16.81 -0.47
CA ASN A 229 3.76 -16.97 -1.79
C ASN A 229 2.99 -16.29 -2.94
N THR A 230 1.78 -15.76 -2.71
CA THR A 230 0.96 -15.11 -3.74
C THR A 230 0.92 -13.58 -3.58
N PHE A 231 0.84 -13.08 -2.35
CA PHE A 231 0.86 -11.66 -2.03
C PHE A 231 1.48 -11.39 -0.66
N LEU A 232 1.90 -10.14 -0.39
CA LEU A 232 2.40 -9.74 0.93
C LEU A 232 1.24 -9.62 1.94
N ASN A 233 1.13 -10.58 2.86
CA ASN A 233 0.13 -10.52 3.93
C ASN A 233 0.59 -9.66 5.12
N VAL A 234 0.26 -8.37 5.07
CA VAL A 234 0.70 -7.36 6.05
C VAL A 234 0.32 -7.70 7.50
N ARG A 235 -0.85 -8.32 7.74
CA ARG A 235 -1.26 -8.73 9.11
C ARG A 235 -0.31 -9.77 9.70
N GLU A 236 0.19 -10.69 8.88
CA GLU A 236 1.09 -11.74 9.37
C GLU A 236 2.45 -11.15 9.75
N TYR A 237 2.99 -10.23 8.95
CA TYR A 237 4.22 -9.50 9.32
C TYR A 237 4.03 -8.62 10.56
N GLU A 238 2.87 -7.98 10.75
CA GLU A 238 2.58 -7.25 11.99
C GLU A 238 2.63 -8.17 13.22
N LYS A 239 2.03 -9.36 13.13
CA LYS A 239 2.07 -10.36 14.21
C LYS A 239 3.50 -10.82 14.53
N ASP A 240 4.36 -10.88 13.51
CA ASP A 240 5.75 -11.32 13.66
C ASP A 240 6.61 -10.27 14.38
N VAL A 241 6.29 -8.97 14.26
CA VAL A 241 6.90 -7.88 15.06
C VAL A 241 6.52 -7.94 16.54
N ASP A 242 5.41 -8.62 16.87
CA ASP A 242 4.87 -8.71 18.23
C ASP A 242 4.53 -7.32 18.78
N THR A 243 3.61 -6.63 18.09
CA THR A 243 3.09 -5.29 18.44
C THR A 243 1.95 -5.34 19.45
N ASN A 244 1.72 -6.46 20.15
CA ASN A 244 0.57 -6.69 21.03
C ASN A 244 -0.80 -6.56 20.34
N ASN A 245 -0.89 -6.93 19.05
CA ASN A 245 -2.15 -6.96 18.29
C ASN A 245 -2.91 -5.62 18.25
N ARG A 246 -2.16 -4.52 18.20
CA ARG A 246 -2.71 -3.15 18.09
C ARG A 246 -3.38 -2.86 16.73
N ALA A 247 -3.32 -3.81 15.80
CA ALA A 247 -3.93 -3.75 14.45
C ALA A 247 -3.45 -2.52 13.65
N LEU A 248 -2.17 -2.22 13.77
CA LEU A 248 -1.48 -1.11 13.12
C LEU A 248 -1.59 -1.18 11.59
N ALA A 249 -1.66 -2.39 11.02
CA ALA A 249 -1.84 -2.59 9.59
C ALA A 249 -3.11 -1.90 9.02
N TYR A 250 -4.14 -1.70 9.85
CA TYR A 250 -5.39 -1.05 9.43
C TYR A 250 -5.39 0.45 9.65
N VAL A 251 -4.82 0.89 10.78
CA VAL A 251 -4.92 2.29 11.20
C VAL A 251 -3.88 3.15 10.48
N LEU A 252 -2.62 2.68 10.39
CA LEU A 252 -1.51 3.47 9.84
C LEU A 252 -1.73 3.95 8.39
N PRO A 253 -2.24 3.13 7.45
CA PRO A 253 -2.52 3.59 6.09
C PRO A 253 -3.54 4.73 6.02
N CYS A 254 -4.41 4.88 7.02
CA CYS A 254 -5.43 5.92 7.07
C CYS A 254 -4.88 7.30 7.48
N PHE A 255 -3.64 7.38 7.97
CA PHE A 255 -2.98 8.66 8.29
C PHE A 255 -2.40 9.38 7.07
N GLY A 256 -2.50 8.77 5.88
CA GLY A 256 -2.08 9.37 4.63
C GLY A 256 -0.57 9.47 4.45
N LEU A 257 -0.19 10.17 3.41
CA LEU A 257 1.13 10.18 2.82
C LEU A 257 2.12 11.03 3.61
N ASP A 258 1.67 12.09 4.28
CA ASP A 258 2.57 12.91 5.11
C ASP A 258 3.14 12.10 6.27
N CYS A 259 2.28 11.35 6.97
CA CYS A 259 2.70 10.45 8.05
C CYS A 259 3.68 9.39 7.52
N LEU A 260 3.32 8.73 6.42
CA LEU A 260 4.17 7.71 5.80
C LEU A 260 5.53 8.27 5.39
N THR A 261 5.57 9.43 4.73
CA THR A 261 6.81 10.07 4.28
C THR A 261 7.71 10.40 5.47
N GLN A 262 7.17 10.95 6.56
CA GLN A 262 7.97 11.26 7.76
C GLN A 262 8.60 10.00 8.37
N ILE A 263 7.85 8.89 8.41
CA ILE A 263 8.36 7.61 8.89
C ILE A 263 9.49 7.10 7.99
N LEU A 264 9.32 7.16 6.67
CA LEU A 264 10.34 6.74 5.70
C LEU A 264 11.62 7.59 5.81
N LEU A 265 11.48 8.91 5.92
CA LEU A 265 12.59 9.85 6.13
C LEU A 265 13.35 9.54 7.42
N TYR A 266 12.65 9.19 8.49
CA TYR A 266 13.25 8.83 9.77
C TYR A 266 14.03 7.52 9.66
N ILE A 267 13.42 6.49 9.09
CA ILE A 267 14.03 5.17 8.94
C ILE A 267 15.31 5.25 8.10
N ARG A 268 15.37 6.13 7.10
CA ARG A 268 16.58 6.34 6.30
C ARG A 268 17.73 6.96 7.09
N LYS A 269 17.47 7.79 8.11
CA LYS A 269 18.49 8.54 8.86
C LYS A 269 19.06 7.81 10.08
N ALA A 270 18.30 6.92 10.69
CA ALA A 270 18.78 6.15 11.85
C ALA A 270 19.97 5.26 11.46
N ILE A 271 20.86 4.91 12.38
CA ILE A 271 21.98 3.96 12.12
C ILE A 271 21.67 2.58 12.75
N TRP A 272 20.61 2.50 13.57
CA TRP A 272 20.24 1.35 14.42
C TRP A 272 18.78 0.92 14.18
N HIS A 273 18.48 0.50 12.96
CA HIS A 273 17.12 0.58 12.41
C HIS A 273 16.09 -0.41 12.98
N GLU A 274 16.46 -1.65 13.30
CA GLU A 274 15.47 -2.70 13.52
C GLU A 274 14.89 -2.67 14.95
N LEU A 275 15.74 -2.55 15.96
CA LEU A 275 15.31 -2.49 17.37
C LEU A 275 14.50 -1.21 17.65
N ILE A 276 14.91 -0.07 17.09
CA ILE A 276 14.21 1.20 17.25
C ILE A 276 12.87 1.17 16.53
N LEU A 277 12.79 0.65 15.30
CA LEU A 277 11.53 0.53 14.57
C LEU A 277 10.54 -0.35 15.32
N LYS A 278 10.98 -1.53 15.77
CA LYS A 278 10.17 -2.46 16.57
C LYS A 278 9.70 -1.83 17.87
N THR A 279 10.58 -1.14 18.58
CA THR A 279 10.24 -0.49 19.86
C THR A 279 9.25 0.65 19.63
N TRP A 280 9.49 1.48 18.62
CA TRP A 280 8.57 2.55 18.25
C TRP A 280 7.16 2.02 17.93
N LEU A 281 7.05 1.01 17.07
CA LEU A 281 5.76 0.40 16.71
C LEU A 281 5.00 -0.10 17.96
N ARG A 282 5.72 -0.60 18.98
CA ARG A 282 5.13 -1.05 20.25
C ARG A 282 4.68 0.09 21.16
N THR A 283 5.35 1.25 21.08
CA THR A 283 5.05 2.45 21.89
C THR A 283 3.92 3.30 21.32
N LEU A 284 3.46 3.05 20.10
CA LEU A 284 2.36 3.82 19.51
C LEU A 284 1.09 3.69 20.37
N PRO A 285 0.35 4.79 20.61
CA PRO A 285 -0.75 4.85 21.59
C PRO A 285 -2.06 4.22 21.07
N PHE A 286 -1.97 3.12 20.32
CA PHE A 286 -3.13 2.41 19.78
C PHE A 286 -3.52 1.26 20.70
N VAL A 287 -4.68 1.31 21.35
CA VAL A 287 -5.13 0.23 22.24
C VAL A 287 -5.73 -0.92 21.42
N SER A 288 -6.58 -0.63 20.42
CA SER A 288 -7.16 -1.59 19.48
C SER A 288 -7.66 -0.90 18.20
N CYS A 289 -7.77 -1.60 17.07
CA CYS A 289 -8.41 -1.02 15.86
C CYS A 289 -9.90 -0.70 16.07
N TYR A 290 -10.58 -1.43 16.97
CA TYR A 290 -11.99 -1.17 17.31
C TYR A 290 -12.19 0.18 18.00
N ASP A 291 -11.12 0.79 18.49
CA ASP A 291 -11.14 2.13 19.09
C ASP A 291 -11.05 3.23 18.02
N TRP A 292 -11.00 2.90 16.72
CA TRP A 292 -10.87 3.90 15.65
C TRP A 292 -11.97 3.79 14.61
N SER A 293 -12.54 4.93 14.22
CA SER A 293 -13.45 5.01 13.06
C SER A 293 -12.63 5.17 11.78
N LEU A 294 -12.51 4.09 10.98
CA LEU A 294 -11.75 4.09 9.72
C LEU A 294 -12.68 4.20 8.52
N TRP A 295 -12.41 5.15 7.61
CA TRP A 295 -13.25 5.36 6.42
C TRP A 295 -13.25 4.14 5.48
N THR A 296 -12.20 3.33 5.50
CA THR A 296 -12.08 2.13 4.67
C THR A 296 -13.04 1.01 5.07
N GLU A 297 -13.46 0.95 6.34
CA GLU A 297 -14.42 -0.05 6.82
C GLU A 297 -15.86 0.23 6.35
N GLU A 298 -16.14 1.47 5.96
CA GLU A 298 -17.45 1.87 5.44
C GLU A 298 -17.59 1.63 3.93
N LEU A 299 -16.48 1.27 3.25
CA LEU A 299 -16.49 0.89 1.85
C LEU A 299 -16.63 -0.63 1.71
N PRO A 300 -17.33 -1.13 0.66
CA PRO A 300 -17.36 -2.56 0.39
C PRO A 300 -15.94 -3.07 0.19
N ASN A 301 -15.48 -4.02 1.02
CA ASN A 301 -14.14 -4.60 0.87
C ASN A 301 -14.18 -5.97 0.17
N SER A 302 -15.37 -6.42 -0.24
CA SER A 302 -15.60 -7.61 -1.06
C SER A 302 -16.24 -7.22 -2.38
N LEU A 303 -16.12 -8.10 -3.38
CA LEU A 303 -16.79 -7.96 -4.67
C LEU A 303 -17.86 -9.03 -4.81
N THR A 304 -19.01 -8.66 -5.37
CA THR A 304 -19.96 -9.65 -5.89
C THR A 304 -19.33 -10.44 -7.04
N GLU A 305 -19.91 -11.59 -7.39
CA GLU A 305 -19.37 -12.46 -8.44
C GLU A 305 -19.24 -11.74 -9.80
N THR A 306 -20.26 -10.96 -10.16
CA THR A 306 -20.28 -10.16 -11.39
C THR A 306 -19.23 -9.04 -11.36
N GLU A 307 -19.07 -8.38 -10.21
CA GLU A 307 -18.05 -7.35 -10.04
C GLU A 307 -16.63 -7.92 -10.08
N PHE A 308 -16.44 -9.13 -9.59
CA PHE A 308 -15.15 -9.83 -9.60
C PHE A 308 -14.76 -10.22 -11.03
N GLN A 309 -15.71 -10.73 -11.82
CA GLN A 309 -15.52 -11.02 -13.24
C GLN A 309 -15.21 -9.76 -14.06
N SER A 310 -15.82 -8.62 -13.71
CA SER A 310 -15.52 -7.34 -14.36
C SER A 310 -14.14 -6.82 -13.95
N TYR A 311 -13.77 -6.96 -12.67
CA TYR A 311 -12.50 -6.46 -12.13
C TYR A 311 -11.28 -7.25 -12.60
N SER A 312 -11.47 -8.52 -12.95
CA SER A 312 -10.43 -9.40 -13.47
C SER A 312 -10.12 -9.20 -14.95
N ARG A 313 -10.86 -8.34 -15.66
CA ARG A 313 -10.61 -8.01 -17.07
C ARG A 313 -9.75 -6.74 -17.20
N PRO A 314 -8.86 -6.65 -18.21
CA PRO A 314 -8.16 -5.41 -18.51
C PRO A 314 -9.14 -4.26 -18.80
N ARG A 315 -8.78 -3.04 -18.43
CA ARG A 315 -9.55 -1.84 -18.79
C ARG A 315 -9.21 -1.44 -20.22
N THR A 316 -9.83 -2.11 -21.19
CA THR A 316 -9.70 -1.69 -22.59
C THR A 316 -10.64 -0.52 -22.89
N ASP A 317 -10.06 0.66 -23.15
CA ASP A 317 -10.78 1.81 -23.73
C ASP A 317 -11.22 1.53 -25.19
N GLN A 318 -10.79 0.42 -25.78
CA GLN A 318 -11.22 -0.08 -27.09
C GLN A 318 -12.02 -1.37 -26.96
N GLN A 319 -13.32 -1.28 -27.28
CA GLN A 319 -14.16 -2.44 -27.57
C GLN A 319 -13.56 -3.22 -28.75
N GLY A 320 -13.06 -4.43 -28.49
CA GLY A 320 -12.75 -5.37 -29.56
C GLY A 320 -11.40 -6.05 -29.43
N ARG A 321 -11.22 -6.85 -28.37
CA ARG A 321 -10.51 -8.12 -28.50
C ARG A 321 -11.22 -9.14 -27.62
N ASP A 322 -11.58 -10.27 -28.23
CA ASP A 322 -12.01 -11.47 -27.53
C ASP A 322 -10.80 -12.00 -26.75
N TYR A 323 -10.67 -11.52 -25.51
CA TYR A 323 -9.84 -12.18 -24.53
C TYR A 323 -10.62 -13.38 -24.01
N ASN A 324 -9.91 -14.49 -23.81
CA ASN A 324 -10.41 -15.64 -23.09
C ASN A 324 -11.08 -15.13 -21.80
N VAL A 325 -12.42 -15.12 -21.80
CA VAL A 325 -13.22 -15.04 -20.59
C VAL A 325 -12.54 -15.99 -19.62
N ILE A 326 -12.21 -15.52 -18.41
CA ILE A 326 -11.77 -16.41 -17.33
C ILE A 326 -12.83 -17.49 -17.27
N ASN A 327 -12.51 -18.61 -17.90
CA ASN A 327 -13.40 -19.73 -18.00
C ASN A 327 -13.36 -20.23 -16.57
N TRP A 328 -14.46 -20.01 -15.83
CA TRP A 328 -14.73 -20.78 -14.63
C TRP A 328 -14.73 -22.22 -15.09
N GLY A 329 -13.54 -22.83 -15.12
CA GLY A 329 -13.29 -24.12 -15.74
C GLY A 329 -14.40 -25.03 -15.31
N THR A 330 -15.17 -25.48 -16.31
CA THR A 330 -16.26 -26.45 -16.24
C THR A 330 -16.71 -26.78 -14.80
N SER A 331 -17.61 -25.96 -14.26
CA SER A 331 -18.51 -26.33 -13.16
C SER A 331 -17.86 -26.84 -11.85
N MET A 332 -17.05 -26.03 -11.17
CA MET A 332 -16.99 -26.14 -9.70
C MET A 332 -18.24 -25.48 -9.11
N THR A 333 -19.24 -26.29 -8.73
CA THR A 333 -20.42 -25.82 -8.00
C THR A 333 -20.08 -25.65 -6.53
N PHE A 334 -19.92 -24.40 -6.08
CA PHE A 334 -19.75 -24.08 -4.67
C PHE A 334 -21.10 -23.84 -4.01
N SER A 335 -21.30 -24.42 -2.82
CA SER A 335 -22.46 -24.11 -1.99
C SER A 335 -22.32 -22.69 -1.43
N PRO A 336 -23.38 -21.86 -1.45
CA PRO A 336 -23.38 -20.57 -0.77
C PRO A 336 -22.94 -20.70 0.69
N GLY A 337 -21.93 -19.93 1.10
CA GLY A 337 -21.38 -19.97 2.46
C GLY A 337 -20.15 -20.85 2.66
N ASP A 338 -19.58 -21.43 1.59
CA ASP A 338 -18.27 -22.09 1.66
C ASP A 338 -17.17 -21.08 2.05
N ARG A 339 -16.59 -21.29 3.25
CA ARG A 339 -15.56 -20.42 3.82
C ARG A 339 -14.27 -20.47 3.01
N SER A 340 -13.92 -21.62 2.43
CA SER A 340 -12.70 -21.78 1.62
C SER A 340 -12.83 -21.01 0.32
N HIS A 341 -14.01 -21.08 -0.32
CA HIS A 341 -14.31 -20.29 -1.50
C HIS A 341 -14.18 -18.79 -1.24
N GLU A 342 -14.82 -18.26 -0.20
CA GLU A 342 -14.73 -16.83 0.14
C GLU A 342 -13.29 -16.42 0.50
N TRP A 343 -12.56 -17.24 1.25
CA TRP A 343 -11.15 -16.98 1.57
C TRP A 343 -10.28 -16.88 0.31
N VAL A 344 -10.42 -17.82 -0.63
CA VAL A 344 -9.68 -17.80 -1.89
C VAL A 344 -10.02 -16.55 -2.72
N LYS A 345 -11.30 -16.13 -2.74
CA LYS A 345 -11.70 -14.86 -3.38
C LYS A 345 -11.01 -13.66 -2.76
N GLN A 346 -10.88 -13.62 -1.43
CA GLN A 346 -10.16 -12.54 -0.72
C GLN A 346 -8.67 -12.54 -1.05
N VAL A 347 -8.03 -13.71 -1.12
CA VAL A 347 -6.62 -13.86 -1.55
C VAL A 347 -6.44 -13.36 -2.98
N GLN A 348 -7.32 -13.73 -3.89
CA GLN A 348 -7.25 -13.31 -5.28
C GLN A 348 -7.46 -11.79 -5.43
N LEU A 349 -8.42 -11.22 -4.71
CA LEU A 349 -8.64 -9.77 -4.68
C LEU A 349 -7.43 -9.01 -4.13
N ALA A 350 -6.82 -9.50 -3.05
CA ALA A 350 -5.60 -8.93 -2.49
C ALA A 350 -4.45 -8.98 -3.51
N THR A 351 -4.32 -10.10 -4.22
CA THR A 351 -3.33 -10.27 -5.29
C THR A 351 -3.56 -9.26 -6.42
N TYR A 352 -4.78 -9.11 -6.92
CA TYR A 352 -5.08 -8.13 -7.97
C TYR A 352 -4.83 -6.68 -7.56
N ARG A 353 -5.15 -6.34 -6.30
CA ARG A 353 -4.84 -5.02 -5.74
C ARG A 353 -3.33 -4.80 -5.64
N GLN A 354 -2.56 -5.76 -5.15
CA GLN A 354 -1.08 -5.66 -5.16
C GLN A 354 -0.50 -5.70 -6.58
N ARG A 355 -1.21 -6.27 -7.54
CA ARG A 355 -0.83 -6.19 -8.94
C ARG A 355 -1.29 -4.88 -9.60
N ALA A 356 -2.00 -3.98 -8.92
CA ALA A 356 -2.57 -2.77 -9.51
C ALA A 356 -3.42 -3.01 -10.77
N TRP A 357 -4.04 -4.19 -10.90
CA TRP A 357 -4.64 -4.64 -12.16
C TRP A 357 -5.73 -3.68 -12.67
N GLY A 358 -6.59 -3.19 -11.77
CA GLY A 358 -7.64 -2.23 -12.12
C GLY A 358 -7.16 -0.82 -12.50
N LEU A 359 -5.86 -0.54 -12.44
CA LEU A 359 -5.26 0.76 -12.77
C LEU A 359 -4.60 0.78 -14.16
N PHE A 360 -4.16 -0.36 -14.69
CA PHE A 360 -3.55 -0.49 -16.01
C PHE A 360 -4.58 -0.68 -17.13
N ASP A 361 -4.23 -0.26 -18.34
CA ASP A 361 -5.09 -0.50 -19.53
C ASP A 361 -5.00 -1.96 -19.99
N ASP A 362 -3.80 -2.54 -19.92
CA ASP A 362 -3.47 -3.88 -20.42
C ASP A 362 -2.35 -4.55 -19.59
N ASP A 363 -1.88 -5.71 -20.05
CA ASP A 363 -0.83 -6.49 -19.41
C ASP A 363 0.59 -6.15 -19.90
N ARG A 364 0.79 -5.10 -20.71
CA ARG A 364 2.06 -4.83 -21.42
C ARG A 364 3.28 -4.66 -20.52
N LEU A 365 3.05 -4.22 -19.28
CA LEU A 365 4.11 -3.96 -18.30
C LEU A 365 4.41 -5.18 -17.43
N TYR A 366 3.55 -6.20 -17.45
CA TYR A 366 3.77 -7.42 -16.69
C TYR A 366 4.75 -8.35 -17.43
N PRO A 367 5.42 -9.27 -16.70
CA PRO A 367 6.27 -10.27 -17.32
C PRO A 367 5.47 -11.11 -18.33
N LYS A 368 6.04 -11.35 -19.51
CA LYS A 368 5.39 -12.07 -20.63
C LYS A 368 5.18 -13.58 -20.39
N HIS A 369 5.49 -14.08 -19.20
CA HIS A 369 5.30 -15.48 -18.84
C HIS A 369 3.81 -15.73 -18.54
N ALA A 370 3.31 -16.92 -18.86
CA ALA A 370 1.89 -17.23 -19.00
C ALA A 370 1.02 -17.04 -17.72
N HIS A 371 1.62 -16.79 -16.54
CA HIS A 371 0.92 -16.84 -15.26
C HIS A 371 1.33 -15.71 -14.28
N HIS A 372 1.15 -14.44 -14.65
CA HIS A 372 1.38 -13.33 -13.70
C HIS A 372 0.21 -13.13 -12.71
N PHE A 373 -0.96 -13.68 -13.02
CA PHE A 373 -2.13 -13.74 -12.16
C PHE A 373 -2.54 -15.18 -11.87
N PRO A 374 -2.57 -15.62 -10.60
CA PRO A 374 -3.05 -16.95 -10.26
C PRO A 374 -4.55 -17.05 -10.52
N THR A 375 -4.94 -18.10 -11.23
CA THR A 375 -6.34 -18.45 -11.46
C THR A 375 -7.01 -18.87 -10.16
N PHE A 376 -8.34 -18.78 -10.12
CA PHE A 376 -9.09 -19.21 -8.95
C PHE A 376 -8.84 -20.68 -8.62
N GLN A 377 -8.75 -21.53 -9.64
CA GLN A 377 -8.49 -22.97 -9.47
C GLN A 377 -7.10 -23.25 -8.90
N GLU A 378 -6.06 -22.53 -9.34
CA GLU A 378 -4.71 -22.65 -8.78
C GLU A 378 -4.70 -22.24 -7.31
N LEU A 379 -5.32 -21.10 -6.97
CA LEU A 379 -5.41 -20.65 -5.57
C LEU A 379 -6.20 -21.63 -4.70
N TYR A 380 -7.29 -22.20 -5.22
CA TYR A 380 -8.07 -23.19 -4.50
C TYR A 380 -7.26 -24.46 -4.23
N ARG A 381 -6.51 -24.96 -5.23
CA ARG A 381 -5.58 -26.09 -5.04
C ARG A 381 -4.51 -25.79 -3.99
N MET A 382 -3.87 -24.62 -4.07
CA MET A 382 -2.88 -24.21 -3.07
C MET A 382 -3.46 -24.12 -1.65
N GLU A 383 -4.71 -23.65 -1.51
CA GLU A 383 -5.40 -23.62 -0.22
C GLU A 383 -5.72 -25.05 0.25
N THR A 384 -6.16 -25.96 -0.62
CA THR A 384 -6.38 -27.37 -0.28
C THR A 384 -5.08 -28.02 0.22
N ASP A 385 -3.99 -27.89 -0.54
CA ASP A 385 -2.67 -28.42 -0.17
C ASP A 385 -2.20 -27.84 1.18
N PHE A 386 -2.45 -26.54 1.41
CA PHE A 386 -2.12 -25.89 2.68
C PHE A 386 -2.96 -26.42 3.86
N GLN A 387 -4.25 -26.70 3.66
CA GLN A 387 -5.11 -27.28 4.70
C GLN A 387 -4.73 -28.72 5.03
N GLU A 388 -4.27 -29.50 4.05
CA GLU A 388 -3.80 -30.88 4.25
C GLU A 388 -2.55 -30.96 5.14
N MET A 389 -1.71 -29.91 5.20
CA MET A 389 -0.60 -29.81 6.15
C MET A 389 -1.05 -29.70 7.62
N GLY A 390 -2.34 -29.45 7.86
CA GLY A 390 -2.95 -29.48 9.18
C GLY A 390 -2.44 -28.41 10.15
N SER A 391 -2.44 -28.73 11.45
CA SER A 391 -2.15 -27.75 12.52
C SER A 391 -0.74 -27.17 12.50
N ARG A 392 0.22 -27.86 11.87
CA ARG A 392 1.62 -27.41 11.74
C ARG A 392 1.78 -26.30 10.70
N ALA A 393 0.88 -26.20 9.72
CA ALA A 393 0.99 -25.29 8.59
C ALA A 393 1.13 -23.81 9.00
N LYS A 394 0.41 -23.39 10.06
CA LYS A 394 0.48 -22.01 10.57
C LYS A 394 1.83 -21.68 11.21
N LEU A 395 2.42 -22.64 11.91
CA LEU A 395 3.74 -22.47 12.52
C LEU A 395 4.84 -22.47 11.46
N GLU A 396 4.75 -23.39 10.50
CA GLU A 396 5.64 -23.46 9.34
C GLU A 396 5.64 -22.17 8.52
N ARG A 397 4.46 -21.58 8.26
CA ARG A 397 4.35 -20.27 7.61
C ARG A 397 5.14 -19.19 8.32
N LYS A 398 5.03 -19.15 9.65
CA LYS A 398 5.77 -18.18 10.46
C LYS A 398 7.28 -18.41 10.38
N HIS A 399 7.72 -19.66 10.48
CA HIS A 399 9.14 -20.00 10.38
C HIS A 399 9.70 -19.62 9.01
N ARG A 400 8.97 -19.92 7.92
CA ARG A 400 9.39 -19.60 6.55
C ARG A 400 9.52 -18.09 6.26
N ARG A 401 8.83 -17.23 7.01
CA ARG A 401 9.01 -15.77 6.93
C ARG A 401 10.16 -15.23 7.78
N SER A 402 10.75 -16.02 8.67
CA SER A 402 11.74 -15.55 9.64
C SER A 402 13.16 -15.82 9.14
N GLN A 403 14.02 -14.79 9.14
CA GLN A 403 15.43 -14.95 8.75
C GLN A 403 16.14 -15.98 9.65
N GLN A 404 15.90 -15.95 10.96
CA GLN A 404 16.52 -16.86 11.92
C GLN A 404 16.20 -18.34 11.65
N TRP A 405 14.97 -18.64 11.23
CA TRP A 405 14.57 -20.02 10.91
C TRP A 405 15.16 -20.47 9.57
N GLN A 406 15.28 -19.56 8.61
CA GLN A 406 15.93 -19.83 7.33
C GLN A 406 17.42 -20.08 7.52
N ASP A 407 18.09 -19.30 8.38
CA ASP A 407 19.49 -19.53 8.75
C ASP A 407 19.66 -20.87 9.48
N TYR A 408 18.73 -21.22 10.39
CA TYR A 408 18.72 -22.50 11.08
C TYR A 408 18.66 -23.69 10.12
N TRP A 409 17.76 -23.64 9.12
CA TRP A 409 17.63 -24.68 8.11
C TRP A 409 18.82 -24.71 7.14
N ALA A 410 19.31 -23.54 6.71
CA ALA A 410 20.40 -23.45 5.75
C ALA A 410 21.76 -23.88 6.32
N LEU A 411 21.99 -23.66 7.62
CA LEU A 411 23.25 -23.95 8.30
C LEU A 411 23.23 -25.25 9.13
N ASP A 412 22.11 -26.00 9.09
CA ASP A 412 21.89 -27.24 9.85
C ASP A 412 22.30 -27.10 11.33
N LEU A 413 21.83 -26.02 11.96
CA LEU A 413 22.23 -25.69 13.32
C LEU A 413 21.66 -26.72 14.32
N PRO A 414 22.40 -27.04 15.40
CA PRO A 414 22.01 -28.13 16.31
C PRO A 414 20.79 -27.82 17.19
N PHE A 415 20.38 -26.55 17.28
CA PHE A 415 19.27 -26.13 18.13
C PHE A 415 18.35 -25.15 17.40
N PRO A 416 17.01 -25.34 17.49
CA PRO A 416 16.07 -24.42 16.87
C PRO A 416 16.19 -23.03 17.48
N PRO A 417 15.85 -21.96 16.72
CA PRO A 417 15.82 -20.61 17.24
C PRO A 417 14.88 -20.53 18.45
N THR A 418 15.43 -20.43 19.66
CA THR A 418 14.62 -20.17 20.84
C THR A 418 14.03 -18.78 20.73
N ARG A 419 12.75 -18.63 21.10
CA ARG A 419 12.08 -17.33 21.22
C ARG A 419 12.83 -16.53 22.30
N ARG A 420 13.90 -15.81 21.94
CA ARG A 420 14.49 -14.81 22.84
C ARG A 420 13.40 -13.77 23.05
N ARG A 421 12.74 -13.83 24.22
CA ARG A 421 12.24 -12.59 24.83
C ARG A 421 13.49 -11.78 25.10
N GLU A 422 13.89 -11.00 24.11
CA GLU A 422 14.80 -9.90 24.36
C GLU A 422 14.08 -9.03 25.38
N ASN A 423 14.52 -9.13 26.63
CA ASN A 423 14.30 -8.10 27.61
C ASN A 423 15.07 -6.90 27.07
N VAL A 424 14.44 -6.17 26.15
CA VAL A 424 14.89 -4.86 25.74
C VAL A 424 14.82 -4.06 27.03
N ALA A 425 15.97 -3.91 27.70
CA ALA A 425 16.14 -2.91 28.74
C ALA A 425 15.55 -1.64 28.14
N ASN A 426 14.50 -1.11 28.78
CA ASN A 426 13.71 0.02 28.31
C ASN A 426 14.64 1.01 27.59
N ALA A 427 14.67 0.94 26.26
CA ALA A 427 15.33 1.97 25.48
C ALA A 427 14.57 3.23 25.86
N ASP A 428 15.27 4.13 26.54
CA ASP A 428 14.69 5.20 27.34
C ASP A 428 13.52 5.82 26.56
N ALA A 429 12.29 5.62 27.03
CA ALA A 429 11.10 5.99 26.29
C ALA A 429 11.14 7.49 25.93
N ASP A 430 11.81 8.29 26.77
CA ASP A 430 12.13 9.69 26.56
C ASP A 430 13.09 9.94 25.38
N THR A 431 14.05 9.05 25.11
CA THR A 431 14.92 9.13 23.93
C THR A 431 14.11 8.86 22.66
N ILE A 432 13.25 7.83 22.66
CA ILE A 432 12.38 7.48 21.53
C ILE A 432 11.36 8.61 21.26
N VAL A 433 10.70 9.12 22.30
CA VAL A 433 9.73 10.23 22.21
C VAL A 433 10.40 11.54 21.77
N ARG A 434 11.61 11.86 22.28
CA ARG A 434 12.37 13.05 21.82
C ARG A 434 12.79 12.95 20.35
N HIS A 435 13.10 11.75 19.86
CA HIS A 435 13.57 11.53 18.48
C HIS A 435 12.42 11.47 17.47
N LEU A 436 11.22 11.11 17.93
CA LEU A 436 10.01 11.00 17.11
C LEU A 436 9.04 12.17 17.29
N GLY A 437 9.46 13.25 17.96
CA GLY A 437 8.64 14.42 18.27
C GLY A 437 7.68 14.90 17.16
N PRO A 438 8.03 14.84 15.86
CA PRO A 438 7.09 15.14 14.77
C PRO A 438 6.04 14.05 14.49
N CYS A 439 6.39 12.77 14.63
CA CYS A 439 5.49 11.64 14.42
C CYS A 439 4.51 11.46 15.59
N VAL A 440 4.95 11.74 16.82
CA VAL A 440 4.09 11.70 18.03
C VAL A 440 2.94 12.72 17.95
N ARG A 441 3.13 13.85 17.24
CA ARG A 441 2.05 14.84 17.00
C ARG A 441 0.88 14.28 16.20
N PHE A 442 1.12 13.34 15.28
CA PHE A 442 0.03 12.69 14.54
C PHE A 442 -0.85 11.81 15.42
N PHE A 443 -0.30 11.29 16.53
CA PHE A 443 -0.94 10.28 17.36
C PHE A 443 -1.38 10.80 18.75
N GLY A 444 -0.97 12.01 19.15
CA GLY A 444 -1.07 12.49 20.53
C GLY A 444 -1.87 13.76 20.80
N ALA A 445 -2.37 14.52 19.81
CA ALA A 445 -3.01 15.81 20.08
C ALA A 445 -4.35 16.03 19.37
N GLN A 446 -5.40 16.33 20.15
CA GLN A 446 -6.72 16.78 19.69
C GLN A 446 -6.73 18.24 19.18
N ASN A 447 -5.61 18.97 19.20
CA ASN A 447 -5.61 20.44 19.02
C ASN A 447 -4.36 21.07 18.37
N GLU A 448 -3.51 20.32 17.67
CA GLU A 448 -2.34 20.92 17.00
C GLU A 448 -2.38 20.75 15.48
N LYS A 449 -1.83 21.77 14.79
CA LYS A 449 -1.66 21.83 13.32
C LYS A 449 -1.13 20.48 12.80
N LEU A 450 -1.76 19.96 11.74
CA LEU A 450 -1.11 18.92 10.94
C LEU A 450 0.26 19.46 10.52
N PRO A 451 1.32 18.67 10.59
CA PRO A 451 2.67 19.19 10.36
C PRO A 451 2.80 19.69 8.92
N ASP A 452 2.58 20.99 8.75
CA ASP A 452 3.06 21.78 7.64
C ASP A 452 4.57 21.86 7.76
N LYS A 453 5.23 21.02 6.97
CA LYS A 453 6.50 21.33 6.31
C LYS A 453 6.73 20.24 5.26
N LEU A 454 6.17 20.51 4.09
CA LEU A 454 6.63 19.97 2.81
C LEU A 454 8.15 20.10 2.76
N VAL A 455 8.84 18.98 2.96
CA VAL A 455 10.22 18.81 2.47
C VAL A 455 10.12 18.67 0.96
#